data_AF-A0A930E569-F1
#
_entry.id   AF-A0A930E569-F1
#
_cell.length_a   1.000
_cell.length_b   1.000
_cell.length_c   1.000
_cell.angle_alpha   90.00
_cell.angle_beta   90.00
_cell.angle_gamma   90.00
#
_symmetry.space_group_name_H-M   'P 1'
#
loop_
_entity.id
_entity.type
_entity.pdbx_description
1 polymer ?
#
loop_
_entity_poly.entity_id
_entity_poly.type
_entity_poly.pdbx_seq_one_letter_code
_entity_poly.pdbx_strand_id
1 'polypeptide(L)'
;MKKKIKMLLVVLSLLCLYSCKSSEEKTKEREEKMLDDYVEMLKKEFNLTLDKWEYYVKEEHIVGGNLIKNPESYVLYKYDVPKYKSEFFYDADIIYTEISPTKFSLESESRIFPVKYEDIEKIPFFNKTAKSNLLLKIIDKYGLRPYLWSQLIYDKSKGNDFEKIESILKKYGIKYDKNFSHGGSGVWECGIISDEKIDGRLLITNTVLTIIDKECGIQRSKGNIERLQVYGKKFEEYFSKPRKFEEIDWYEFMKYNDIHPIIVIYVTDYPEEKVKKIVKEIRPYYNHEDFTILFSYYIDNGKGYTNKYLW
;
A
#
# COMPACT_ATOMS: atom_id res chain seq x y z
N MET A 1 -50.98 -6.75 -30.19
CA MET A 1 -50.38 -8.12 -30.16
C MET A 1 -49.07 -8.24 -30.93
N LYS A 2 -49.01 -7.94 -32.24
CA LYS A 2 -47.79 -8.11 -33.08
C LYS A 2 -46.52 -7.40 -32.55
N LYS A 3 -46.64 -6.20 -31.98
CA LYS A 3 -45.50 -5.44 -31.41
C LYS A 3 -44.90 -6.10 -30.16
N LYS A 4 -45.75 -6.67 -29.29
CA LYS A 4 -45.33 -7.37 -28.06
C LYS A 4 -44.64 -8.70 -28.37
N ILE A 5 -45.13 -9.43 -29.38
CA ILE A 5 -44.52 -10.69 -29.85
C ILE A 5 -43.15 -10.45 -30.51
N LYS A 6 -43.01 -9.40 -31.33
CA LYS A 6 -41.71 -9.00 -31.88
C LYS A 6 -40.70 -8.61 -30.78
N MET A 7 -41.13 -7.85 -29.77
CA MET A 7 -40.30 -7.52 -28.61
C MET A 7 -39.85 -8.77 -27.85
N LEU A 8 -40.78 -9.71 -27.62
CA LEU A 8 -40.46 -10.98 -26.95
C LEU A 8 -39.43 -11.81 -27.74
N LEU A 9 -39.59 -11.90 -29.06
CA LEU A 9 -38.64 -12.59 -29.94
C LEU A 9 -37.25 -11.94 -29.94
N VAL A 10 -37.17 -10.61 -29.92
CA VAL A 10 -35.90 -9.88 -29.80
C VAL A 10 -35.24 -10.18 -28.46
N VAL A 11 -35.98 -10.13 -27.36
CA VAL A 11 -35.47 -10.46 -26.02
C VAL A 11 -35.00 -11.92 -25.94
N LEU A 12 -35.76 -12.87 -26.49
CA LEU A 12 -35.38 -14.29 -26.57
C LEU A 12 -34.12 -14.49 -27.42
N SER A 13 -34.00 -13.82 -28.56
CA SER A 13 -32.81 -13.91 -29.41
C SER A 13 -31.56 -13.34 -28.73
N LEU A 14 -31.70 -12.24 -27.97
CA LEU A 14 -30.61 -11.67 -27.15
C LEU A 14 -30.21 -12.61 -26.01
N LEU A 15 -31.17 -13.25 -25.35
CA LEU A 15 -30.92 -14.26 -24.31
C LEU A 15 -30.22 -15.50 -24.87
N CYS A 16 -30.59 -15.96 -26.06
CA CYS A 16 -29.91 -17.07 -26.75
C CYS A 16 -28.47 -16.69 -27.12
N LEU A 17 -28.24 -15.50 -27.67
CA LEU A 17 -26.89 -15.00 -27.99
C LEU A 17 -26.01 -14.87 -26.74
N TYR A 18 -26.57 -14.39 -25.64
CA TYR A 18 -25.86 -14.32 -24.35
C TYR A 18 -25.55 -15.71 -23.78
N SER A 19 -26.42 -16.69 -24.02
CA SER A 19 -26.20 -18.08 -23.61
C SER A 19 -25.10 -18.77 -24.42
N CYS A 20 -24.87 -18.35 -25.67
CA CYS A 20 -23.81 -18.86 -26.55
C CYS A 20 -22.41 -18.28 -26.27
N LYS A 21 -22.28 -17.21 -25.47
CA LYS A 21 -20.96 -16.68 -25.09
C LYS A 21 -20.13 -17.72 -24.35
N SER A 22 -18.85 -17.78 -24.69
CA SER A 22 -17.90 -18.65 -24.00
C SER A 22 -17.77 -18.23 -22.53
N SER A 23 -17.32 -19.15 -21.67
CA SER A 23 -17.02 -18.82 -20.27
C SER A 23 -15.97 -17.70 -20.17
N GLU A 24 -14.99 -17.69 -21.08
CA GLU A 24 -13.92 -16.70 -21.13
C GLU A 24 -14.44 -15.30 -21.48
N GLU A 25 -15.34 -15.19 -22.46
CA GLU A 25 -15.99 -13.90 -22.79
C GLU A 25 -16.81 -13.37 -21.62
N LYS A 26 -17.54 -14.25 -20.92
CA LYS A 26 -18.30 -13.85 -19.73
C LYS A 26 -17.39 -13.37 -18.59
N THR A 27 -16.21 -13.96 -18.43
CA THR A 27 -15.21 -13.52 -17.44
C THR A 27 -14.64 -12.16 -17.81
N LYS A 28 -14.20 -11.95 -19.05
CA LYS A 28 -13.69 -10.65 -19.52
C LYS A 28 -14.71 -9.52 -19.33
N GLU A 29 -15.98 -9.77 -19.62
CA GLU A 29 -17.05 -8.78 -19.39
C GLU A 29 -17.23 -8.45 -17.90
N ARG A 30 -17.06 -9.42 -17.00
CA ARG A 30 -17.09 -9.17 -15.55
C ARG A 30 -15.89 -8.36 -15.09
N GLU A 31 -14.70 -8.69 -15.57
CA GLU A 31 -13.44 -7.99 -15.28
C GLU A 31 -13.49 -6.53 -15.74
N GLU A 32 -13.90 -6.28 -16.99
CA GLU A 32 -14.03 -4.93 -17.56
C GLU A 32 -15.04 -4.09 -16.79
N LYS A 33 -16.19 -4.69 -16.45
CA LYS A 33 -17.21 -4.03 -15.64
C LYS A 33 -16.68 -3.71 -14.24
N MET A 34 -15.89 -4.60 -13.64
CA MET A 34 -15.32 -4.37 -12.31
C MET A 34 -14.35 -3.18 -12.33
N LEU A 35 -13.54 -3.07 -13.37
CA LEU A 35 -12.67 -1.91 -13.56
C LEU A 35 -13.48 -0.62 -13.70
N ASP A 36 -14.57 -0.62 -14.47
CA ASP A 36 -15.48 0.53 -14.58
C ASP A 36 -16.08 0.91 -13.23
N ASP A 37 -16.56 -0.07 -12.47
CA ASP A 37 -17.13 0.15 -11.13
C ASP A 37 -16.08 0.76 -10.18
N TYR A 38 -14.81 0.36 -10.25
CA TYR A 38 -13.72 0.96 -9.47
C TYR A 38 -13.41 2.40 -9.89
N VAL A 39 -13.33 2.67 -11.20
CA VAL A 39 -13.07 4.02 -11.74
C VAL A 39 -14.19 4.98 -11.35
N GLU A 40 -15.45 4.56 -11.51
CA GLU A 40 -16.61 5.38 -11.13
C GLU A 40 -16.66 5.63 -9.61
N MET A 41 -16.36 4.61 -8.81
CA MET A 41 -16.30 4.73 -7.36
C MET A 41 -15.24 5.76 -6.92
N LEU A 42 -14.01 5.65 -7.43
CA LEU A 42 -12.93 6.59 -7.07
C LEU A 42 -13.27 8.03 -7.46
N LYS A 43 -13.89 8.20 -8.63
CA LYS A 43 -14.31 9.52 -9.12
C LYS A 43 -15.40 10.13 -8.23
N LYS A 44 -16.43 9.34 -7.90
CA LYS A 44 -17.58 9.82 -7.12
C LYS A 44 -17.25 10.08 -5.66
N GLU A 45 -16.41 9.25 -5.07
CA GLU A 45 -16.18 9.23 -3.61
C GLU A 45 -14.95 10.05 -3.20
N PHE A 46 -13.98 10.21 -4.10
CA PHE A 46 -12.68 10.84 -3.82
C PHE A 46 -12.23 11.85 -4.90
N ASN A 47 -13.10 12.23 -5.85
CA ASN A 47 -12.72 13.08 -6.99
C ASN A 47 -11.44 12.62 -7.72
N LEU A 48 -11.17 11.31 -7.71
CA LEU A 48 -9.96 10.73 -8.29
C LEU A 48 -10.33 9.94 -9.54
N THR A 49 -9.65 10.22 -10.64
CA THR A 49 -9.81 9.47 -11.89
C THR A 49 -8.56 8.61 -12.14
N LEU A 50 -8.75 7.36 -12.53
CA LEU A 50 -7.70 6.50 -13.08
C LEU A 50 -7.81 6.49 -14.61
N ASP A 51 -6.66 6.44 -15.29
CA ASP A 51 -6.64 6.20 -16.73
C ASP A 51 -6.96 4.72 -17.00
N LYS A 52 -8.18 4.40 -17.43
CA LYS A 52 -8.64 3.00 -17.59
C LYS A 52 -7.70 2.16 -18.47
N TRP A 53 -6.99 2.78 -19.41
CA TRP A 53 -6.06 2.07 -20.32
C TRP A 53 -4.77 1.60 -19.63
N GLU A 54 -4.43 2.16 -18.48
CA GLU A 54 -3.26 1.80 -17.68
C GLU A 54 -3.53 0.62 -16.74
N TYR A 55 -4.80 0.21 -16.58
CA TYR A 55 -5.22 -0.79 -15.60
C TYR A 55 -6.04 -1.91 -16.23
N TYR A 56 -6.04 -3.04 -15.55
CA TYR A 56 -6.94 -4.15 -15.85
C TYR A 56 -7.30 -4.87 -14.56
N VAL A 57 -8.45 -5.53 -14.57
CA VAL A 57 -8.85 -6.40 -13.46
C VAL A 57 -8.76 -7.85 -13.95
N LYS A 58 -8.35 -8.78 -13.09
CA LYS A 58 -8.51 -10.21 -13.35
C LYS A 58 -9.31 -10.90 -12.27
N GLU A 59 -10.15 -11.84 -12.67
CA GLU A 59 -10.74 -12.81 -11.76
C GLU A 59 -9.66 -13.82 -11.37
N GLU A 60 -9.33 -13.88 -10.08
CA GLU A 60 -8.44 -14.87 -9.50
C GLU A 60 -9.21 -15.81 -8.57
N HIS A 61 -8.87 -17.09 -8.57
CA HIS A 61 -9.39 -18.05 -7.60
C HIS A 61 -8.39 -18.23 -6.46
N ILE A 62 -8.59 -17.52 -5.36
CA ILE A 62 -7.73 -17.67 -4.18
C ILE A 62 -8.10 -18.96 -3.44
N VAL A 63 -7.13 -19.86 -3.31
CA VAL A 63 -7.23 -21.03 -2.41
C VAL A 63 -6.71 -20.61 -1.04
N GLY A 64 -7.61 -20.13 -0.19
CA GLY A 64 -7.34 -19.95 1.24
C GLY A 64 -7.31 -21.31 1.95
N GLY A 65 -6.47 -21.45 2.98
CA GLY A 65 -6.43 -22.64 3.84
C GLY A 65 -7.83 -23.05 4.32
N ASN A 66 -8.08 -24.37 4.31
CA ASN A 66 -9.37 -25.05 4.42
C ASN A 66 -10.37 -24.81 3.27
N LEU A 67 -10.17 -25.57 2.16
CA LEU A 67 -11.15 -26.29 1.32
C LEU A 67 -12.47 -25.61 0.90
N ILE A 68 -12.63 -24.30 1.08
CA ILE A 68 -13.77 -23.54 0.58
C ILE A 68 -13.22 -22.57 -0.44
N LYS A 69 -13.51 -22.84 -1.72
CA LYS A 69 -13.31 -21.87 -2.80
C LYS A 69 -14.17 -20.66 -2.47
N ASN A 70 -13.56 -19.56 -2.03
CA ASN A 70 -14.29 -18.31 -1.95
C ASN A 70 -14.76 -17.96 -3.38
N PRO A 71 -16.02 -17.55 -3.56
CA PRO A 71 -16.52 -17.18 -4.86
C PRO A 71 -15.72 -15.99 -5.40
N GLU A 72 -15.10 -16.14 -6.58
CA GLU A 72 -14.55 -15.10 -7.46
C GLU A 72 -13.82 -13.91 -6.79
N SER A 73 -12.56 -14.03 -6.37
CA SER A 73 -11.77 -12.82 -6.03
C SER A 73 -11.36 -12.09 -7.32
N TYR A 74 -11.30 -10.76 -7.29
CA TYR A 74 -10.73 -9.98 -8.39
C TYR A 74 -9.38 -9.38 -7.94
N VAL A 75 -8.57 -8.95 -8.88
CA VAL A 75 -7.30 -8.27 -8.60
C VAL A 75 -7.15 -7.12 -9.58
N LEU A 76 -6.93 -5.92 -9.05
CA LEU A 76 -6.64 -4.73 -9.86
C LEU A 76 -5.15 -4.67 -10.14
N TYR A 77 -4.79 -4.66 -11.42
CA TYR A 77 -3.44 -4.53 -11.93
C TYR A 77 -3.24 -3.21 -12.65
N LYS A 78 -1.98 -2.78 -12.69
CA LYS A 78 -1.48 -1.72 -13.57
C LYS A 78 -0.47 -2.34 -14.55
N TYR A 79 -0.57 -2.01 -15.84
CA TYR A 79 0.29 -2.60 -16.87
C TYR A 79 1.77 -2.24 -16.67
N ASP A 80 2.07 -0.95 -16.49
CA ASP A 80 3.44 -0.42 -16.47
C ASP A 80 3.86 0.08 -15.08
N VAL A 81 3.90 -0.82 -14.10
CA VAL A 81 4.46 -0.51 -12.77
C VAL A 81 5.99 -0.41 -12.88
N PRO A 82 6.62 0.71 -12.50
CA PRO A 82 8.08 0.83 -12.52
C PRO A 82 8.74 -0.26 -11.68
N LYS A 83 9.70 -0.97 -12.29
CA LYS A 83 10.56 -1.89 -11.55
C LYS A 83 11.41 -1.11 -10.55
N TYR A 84 11.54 -1.63 -9.34
CA TYR A 84 12.41 -1.04 -8.33
C TYR A 84 13.86 -1.15 -8.81
N LYS A 85 14.63 -0.06 -8.68
CA LYS A 85 16.01 0.01 -9.16
C LYS A 85 16.97 -0.78 -8.26
N SER A 86 16.67 -0.83 -6.97
CA SER A 86 17.51 -1.47 -5.95
C SER A 86 17.31 -2.98 -5.94
N GLU A 87 18.39 -3.74 -5.79
CA GLU A 87 18.32 -5.18 -5.54
C GLU A 87 17.92 -5.53 -4.11
N PHE A 88 17.83 -4.53 -3.21
CA PHE A 88 17.39 -4.68 -1.83
C PHE A 88 15.86 -4.58 -1.66
N PHE A 89 15.12 -4.21 -2.72
CA PHE A 89 13.66 -4.08 -2.68
C PHE A 89 13.02 -4.92 -3.79
N TYR A 90 11.96 -5.65 -3.47
CA TYR A 90 11.20 -6.45 -4.44
C TYR A 90 9.73 -6.08 -4.42
N ASP A 91 9.11 -6.20 -5.58
CA ASP A 91 7.70 -5.93 -5.75
C ASP A 91 6.87 -7.14 -5.31
N ALA A 92 6.61 -7.25 -4.01
CA ALA A 92 6.03 -8.47 -3.43
C ALA A 92 4.51 -8.44 -3.23
N ASP A 93 3.81 -7.32 -3.48
CA ASP A 93 2.37 -7.23 -3.12
C ASP A 93 1.44 -7.17 -4.33
N ILE A 94 0.51 -8.10 -4.46
CA ILE A 94 -0.60 -8.00 -5.44
C ILE A 94 -1.76 -7.21 -4.78
N ILE A 95 -2.43 -6.29 -5.50
CA ILE A 95 -3.64 -5.64 -4.94
C ILE A 95 -4.87 -6.54 -5.12
N TYR A 96 -5.17 -7.34 -4.11
CA TYR A 96 -6.44 -8.08 -4.07
C TYR A 96 -7.65 -7.14 -3.97
N THR A 97 -8.66 -7.36 -4.82
CA THR A 97 -9.91 -6.59 -4.90
C THR A 97 -11.13 -7.53 -4.92
N GLU A 98 -12.05 -7.49 -3.97
CA GLU A 98 -13.17 -8.46 -3.92
C GLU A 98 -14.30 -8.17 -4.94
N ILE A 99 -15.22 -9.15 -5.13
CA ILE A 99 -16.37 -9.24 -6.08
C ILE A 99 -17.19 -7.95 -6.26
N SER A 100 -17.13 -7.03 -5.31
CA SER A 100 -17.73 -5.72 -5.48
C SER A 100 -16.93 -4.66 -4.73
N PRO A 101 -16.75 -3.45 -5.30
CA PRO A 101 -16.26 -2.30 -4.55
C PRO A 101 -17.08 -1.98 -3.28
N THR A 102 -18.25 -2.62 -3.11
CA THR A 102 -19.18 -2.45 -1.99
C THR A 102 -19.25 -3.62 -1.01
N LYS A 103 -18.63 -4.77 -1.29
CA LYS A 103 -18.57 -5.90 -0.37
C LYS A 103 -17.11 -6.28 -0.18
N PHE A 104 -16.48 -5.69 0.82
CA PHE A 104 -15.29 -6.29 1.41
C PHE A 104 -15.70 -6.97 2.70
N SER A 105 -15.25 -8.19 2.89
CA SER A 105 -15.26 -8.85 4.19
C SER A 105 -14.63 -7.94 5.24
N LEU A 106 -15.43 -7.44 6.18
CA LEU A 106 -14.97 -6.72 7.38
C LEU A 106 -14.07 -7.59 8.28
N GLU A 107 -13.85 -8.86 7.93
CA GLU A 107 -13.09 -9.81 8.74
C GLU A 107 -11.60 -9.82 8.38
N SER A 108 -10.89 -8.92 9.05
CA SER A 108 -9.62 -9.19 9.74
C SER A 108 -8.27 -9.18 9.01
N GLU A 109 -8.14 -9.35 7.69
CA GLU A 109 -6.80 -9.67 7.13
C GLU A 109 -6.02 -8.55 6.40
N SER A 110 -6.62 -7.39 6.09
CA SER A 110 -5.84 -6.29 5.45
C SER A 110 -6.27 -4.90 5.90
N ARG A 111 -6.39 -4.73 7.22
CA ARG A 111 -6.60 -3.42 7.80
C ARG A 111 -5.34 -2.59 7.65
N ILE A 112 -5.44 -1.54 6.85
CA ILE A 112 -4.45 -0.46 6.83
C ILE A 112 -4.46 0.26 8.20
N PHE A 113 -5.59 0.29 8.92
CA PHE A 113 -5.71 0.93 10.23
C PHE A 113 -5.75 -0.07 11.39
N PRO A 114 -4.82 -0.01 12.34
CA PRO A 114 -4.86 -0.84 13.53
C PRO A 114 -5.69 -0.21 14.65
N VAL A 115 -6.94 0.13 14.34
CA VAL A 115 -7.90 0.78 15.24
C VAL A 115 -9.18 -0.06 15.27
N LYS A 116 -9.94 0.03 16.36
CA LYS A 116 -11.26 -0.62 16.46
C LYS A 116 -12.20 -0.07 15.39
N TYR A 117 -13.13 -0.91 14.93
CA TYR A 117 -14.01 -0.56 13.82
C TYR A 117 -14.94 0.62 14.18
N GLU A 118 -15.49 0.62 15.40
CA GLU A 118 -16.41 1.64 15.92
C GLU A 118 -15.75 3.02 16.01
N ASP A 119 -14.43 3.04 16.07
CA ASP A 119 -13.61 4.23 16.15
C ASP A 119 -13.24 4.78 14.76
N ILE A 120 -13.13 3.91 13.74
CA ILE A 120 -12.96 4.30 12.34
C ILE A 120 -14.23 4.96 11.80
N GLU A 121 -15.42 4.48 12.19
CA GLU A 121 -16.70 5.07 11.76
C GLU A 121 -16.85 6.55 12.13
N LYS A 122 -16.11 7.00 13.15
CA LYS A 122 -16.10 8.40 13.62
C LYS A 122 -15.20 9.32 12.80
N ILE A 123 -14.48 8.81 11.79
CA ILE A 123 -13.57 9.58 10.94
C ILE A 123 -14.13 9.60 9.52
N PRO A 124 -14.71 10.72 9.03
CA PRO A 124 -15.46 10.76 7.77
C PRO A 124 -14.73 10.14 6.56
N PHE A 125 -13.45 10.50 6.35
CA PHE A 125 -12.65 9.94 5.26
C PHE A 125 -12.49 8.42 5.36
N PHE A 126 -12.16 7.90 6.54
CA PHE A 126 -11.92 6.46 6.74
C PHE A 126 -13.21 5.67 6.92
N ASN A 127 -14.33 6.33 7.24
CA ASN A 127 -15.67 5.76 7.33
C ASN A 127 -16.34 5.57 5.96
N LYS A 128 -15.68 5.88 4.83
CA LYS A 128 -16.24 5.57 3.49
C LYS A 128 -16.21 4.06 3.15
N THR A 129 -16.41 3.17 4.14
CA THR A 129 -16.39 1.70 4.01
C THR A 129 -15.07 1.16 3.44
N ALA A 130 -15.09 0.03 2.72
CA ALA A 130 -13.93 -0.59 2.07
C ALA A 130 -13.24 0.30 1.02
N LYS A 131 -13.89 1.38 0.57
CA LYS A 131 -13.44 2.24 -0.52
C LYS A 131 -12.17 3.02 -0.17
N SER A 132 -12.07 3.55 1.05
CA SER A 132 -10.87 4.28 1.50
C SER A 132 -9.67 3.34 1.64
N ASN A 133 -9.90 2.11 2.08
CA ASN A 133 -8.85 1.10 2.10
C ASN A 133 -8.37 0.77 0.69
N LEU A 134 -9.28 0.57 -0.27
CA LEU A 134 -8.90 0.35 -1.67
C LEU A 134 -8.11 1.53 -2.23
N LEU A 135 -8.54 2.77 -2.00
CA LEU A 135 -7.80 3.97 -2.41
C LEU A 135 -6.38 3.97 -1.84
N LEU A 136 -6.21 3.73 -0.53
CA LEU A 136 -4.90 3.72 0.10
C LEU A 136 -4.01 2.58 -0.42
N LYS A 137 -4.57 1.40 -0.73
CA LYS A 137 -3.84 0.31 -1.39
C LYS A 137 -3.36 0.72 -2.78
N ILE A 138 -4.21 1.37 -3.57
CA ILE A 138 -3.87 1.86 -4.91
C ILE A 138 -2.76 2.92 -4.81
N ILE A 139 -2.89 3.87 -3.88
CA ILE A 139 -1.88 4.90 -3.61
C ILE A 139 -0.54 4.27 -3.23
N ASP A 140 -0.50 3.35 -2.27
CA ASP A 140 0.73 2.67 -1.87
C ASP A 140 1.33 1.93 -3.07
N LYS A 141 0.63 0.94 -3.61
CA LYS A 141 1.18 -0.01 -4.57
C LYS A 141 1.48 0.58 -5.94
N TYR A 142 0.63 1.46 -6.47
CA TYR A 142 0.78 1.98 -7.85
C TYR A 142 1.25 3.42 -7.92
N GLY A 143 1.33 4.12 -6.79
CA GLY A 143 1.76 5.50 -6.72
C GLY A 143 3.04 5.66 -5.90
N LEU A 144 2.86 5.78 -4.59
CA LEU A 144 3.86 6.24 -3.66
C LEU A 144 5.02 5.26 -3.49
N ARG A 145 4.77 3.95 -3.42
CA ARG A 145 5.82 2.93 -3.29
C ARG A 145 6.70 2.85 -4.53
N PRO A 146 6.16 2.75 -5.78
CA PRO A 146 6.98 2.87 -6.98
C PRO A 146 7.75 4.18 -7.05
N TYR A 147 7.13 5.31 -6.71
CA TYR A 147 7.81 6.60 -6.66
C TYR A 147 9.00 6.58 -5.69
N LEU A 148 8.80 6.10 -4.46
CA LEU A 148 9.85 6.00 -3.45
C LEU A 148 11.03 5.14 -3.94
N TRP A 149 10.76 3.91 -4.39
CA TRP A 149 11.80 2.93 -4.70
C TRP A 149 12.49 3.10 -6.06
N SER A 150 11.90 3.87 -6.97
CA SER A 150 12.48 4.09 -8.31
C SER A 150 12.92 5.53 -8.56
N GLN A 151 12.40 6.50 -7.80
CA GLN A 151 12.67 7.93 -8.02
C GLN A 151 13.24 8.60 -6.77
N LEU A 152 12.46 8.76 -5.69
CA LEU A 152 12.82 9.64 -4.57
C LEU A 152 14.19 9.31 -3.95
N ILE A 153 14.44 8.03 -3.61
CA ILE A 153 15.71 7.64 -2.97
C ILE A 153 16.92 7.82 -3.89
N TYR A 154 16.71 7.92 -5.20
CA TYR A 154 17.77 8.12 -6.19
C TYR A 154 17.89 9.58 -6.67
N ASP A 155 17.05 10.47 -6.15
CA ASP A 155 17.04 11.88 -6.55
C ASP A 155 18.16 12.67 -5.86
N LYS A 156 19.30 12.80 -6.54
CA LYS A 156 20.47 13.57 -6.08
C LYS A 156 20.16 15.05 -5.88
N SER A 157 19.17 15.62 -6.58
CA SER A 157 18.77 17.01 -6.40
C SER A 157 18.07 17.25 -5.05
N LYS A 158 17.50 16.19 -4.46
CA LYS A 158 16.92 16.18 -3.11
C LYS A 158 17.90 15.71 -2.03
N GLY A 159 19.19 15.57 -2.37
CA GLY A 159 20.22 15.10 -1.44
C GLY A 159 20.23 13.58 -1.22
N ASN A 160 19.59 12.81 -2.09
CA ASN A 160 19.53 11.35 -2.00
C ASN A 160 20.50 10.69 -3.00
N ASP A 161 21.35 9.79 -2.51
CA ASP A 161 22.26 8.99 -3.32
C ASP A 161 22.20 7.52 -2.86
N PHE A 162 21.09 6.86 -3.19
CA PHE A 162 20.90 5.47 -2.81
C PHE A 162 21.89 4.52 -3.48
N GLU A 163 22.43 4.84 -4.66
CA GLU A 163 23.52 4.06 -5.29
C GLU A 163 24.74 3.99 -4.36
N LYS A 164 25.06 5.11 -3.70
CA LYS A 164 26.13 5.15 -2.72
C LYS A 164 25.81 4.37 -1.46
N ILE A 165 24.56 4.43 -1.00
CA ILE A 165 24.08 3.62 0.14
C ILE A 165 24.21 2.12 -0.19
N GLU A 166 23.74 1.67 -1.36
CA GLU A 166 23.88 0.28 -1.80
C GLU A 166 25.35 -0.16 -1.84
N SER A 167 26.24 0.69 -2.36
CA SER A 167 27.68 0.41 -2.35
C SER A 167 28.23 0.20 -0.94
N ILE A 168 27.79 1.01 0.03
CA ILE A 168 28.17 0.87 1.44
C ILE A 168 27.60 -0.43 2.02
N LEU A 169 26.32 -0.73 1.80
CA LEU A 169 25.70 -1.98 2.27
C LEU A 169 26.47 -3.21 1.74
N LYS A 170 26.80 -3.23 0.45
CA LYS A 170 27.59 -4.29 -0.19
C LYS A 170 29.01 -4.39 0.39
N LYS A 171 29.69 -3.26 0.58
CA LYS A 171 31.02 -3.19 1.22
C LYS A 171 31.02 -3.84 2.60
N TYR A 172 29.95 -3.67 3.37
CA TYR A 172 29.82 -4.29 4.69
C TYR A 172 29.38 -5.76 4.66
N GLY A 173 29.09 -6.31 3.48
CA GLY A 173 28.65 -7.68 3.27
C GLY A 173 27.17 -7.89 3.59
N ILE A 174 26.37 -6.81 3.63
CA ILE A 174 24.93 -6.92 3.82
C ILE A 174 24.36 -7.56 2.57
N LYS A 175 23.80 -8.75 2.75
CA LYS A 175 23.11 -9.48 1.69
C LYS A 175 21.63 -9.23 1.84
N TYR A 176 20.97 -9.09 0.71
CA TYR A 176 19.54 -9.13 0.66
C TYR A 176 19.05 -10.55 0.97
N ASP A 177 18.11 -10.70 1.90
CA ASP A 177 17.43 -11.96 2.17
C ASP A 177 16.08 -11.99 1.44
N LYS A 178 15.99 -12.84 0.42
CA LYS A 178 14.75 -13.08 -0.36
C LYS A 178 13.65 -13.75 0.47
N ASN A 179 14.01 -14.46 1.54
CA ASN A 179 13.08 -15.24 2.36
C ASN A 179 12.46 -14.41 3.49
N PHE A 180 13.14 -13.35 3.93
CA PHE A 180 12.49 -12.28 4.69
C PHE A 180 11.71 -11.43 3.69
N SER A 181 10.46 -11.80 3.45
CA SER A 181 9.50 -10.98 2.71
C SER A 181 9.41 -9.61 3.38
N HIS A 182 10.12 -8.61 2.83
CA HIS A 182 9.96 -7.20 3.22
C HIS A 182 8.77 -6.55 2.46
N GLY A 183 7.94 -7.36 1.80
CA GLY A 183 6.65 -7.00 1.22
C GLY A 183 5.57 -7.05 2.27
N GLY A 184 5.56 -6.07 3.16
CA GLY A 184 4.35 -5.76 3.90
C GLY A 184 3.42 -4.96 3.03
N SER A 185 2.12 -5.26 3.08
CA SER A 185 1.09 -4.33 2.64
C SER A 185 1.39 -2.95 3.22
N GLY A 186 1.34 -1.88 2.42
CA GLY A 186 1.59 -0.53 2.90
C GLY A 186 0.57 -0.19 3.96
N VAL A 187 0.97 -0.32 5.23
CA VAL A 187 0.15 0.08 6.36
C VAL A 187 0.27 1.58 6.40
N TRP A 188 -0.86 2.28 6.21
CA TRP A 188 -0.94 3.66 6.66
C TRP A 188 -0.86 3.58 8.18
N GLU A 189 0.22 4.09 8.75
CA GLU A 189 0.47 3.95 10.17
C GLU A 189 0.85 5.30 10.75
N CYS A 190 0.13 5.72 11.78
CA CYS A 190 0.67 6.74 12.66
C CYS A 190 1.54 6.07 13.72
N GLY A 191 2.83 6.37 13.66
CA GLY A 191 3.86 5.68 14.43
C GLY A 191 4.73 6.65 15.22
N ILE A 192 5.47 6.09 16.18
CA ILE A 192 6.46 6.83 16.98
C ILE A 192 7.83 6.31 16.59
N ILE A 193 8.69 7.20 16.08
CA ILE A 193 10.14 7.03 16.07
C ILE A 193 10.71 8.18 16.89
N SER A 194 11.42 7.83 17.96
CA SER A 194 12.11 8.75 18.86
C SER A 194 13.34 8.07 19.40
N ASP A 195 14.32 8.85 19.88
CA ASP A 195 15.62 8.37 20.37
C ASP A 195 15.54 7.21 21.37
N GLU A 196 14.43 7.09 22.09
CA GLU A 196 14.22 6.08 23.14
C GLU A 196 13.22 4.97 22.74
N LYS A 197 12.40 5.18 21.71
CA LYS A 197 11.26 4.30 21.42
C LYS A 197 10.90 4.26 19.94
N ILE A 198 10.68 3.04 19.45
CA ILE A 198 10.06 2.76 18.17
C ILE A 198 8.77 1.96 18.40
N ASP A 199 7.73 2.28 17.62
CA ASP A 199 6.49 1.50 17.60
C ASP A 199 6.72 0.09 17.03
N GLY A 200 6.28 -0.93 17.78
CA GLY A 200 6.36 -2.37 17.49
C GLY A 200 5.98 -2.79 16.07
N ARG A 201 5.10 -2.04 15.42
CA ARG A 201 4.56 -2.34 14.08
C ARG A 201 5.44 -1.81 12.94
N LEU A 202 6.19 -0.74 13.18
CA LEU A 202 7.19 -0.21 12.25
C LEU A 202 8.40 -1.14 12.05
N LEU A 203 8.45 -2.26 12.80
CA LEU A 203 9.64 -3.08 13.01
C LEU A 203 9.79 -4.26 12.06
N ILE A 204 8.77 -4.55 11.24
CA ILE A 204 8.65 -5.86 10.58
C ILE A 204 8.70 -5.73 9.05
N THR A 205 8.36 -4.56 8.48
CA THR A 205 8.25 -4.37 7.02
C THR A 205 8.53 -2.93 6.62
N ASN A 206 8.95 -2.72 5.37
CA ASN A 206 9.03 -1.37 4.80
C ASN A 206 7.66 -0.68 4.88
N THR A 207 7.63 0.56 5.34
CA THR A 207 6.37 1.31 5.51
C THR A 207 6.41 2.60 4.72
N VAL A 208 5.54 2.72 3.72
CA VAL A 208 5.55 3.83 2.76
C VAL A 208 4.54 4.92 3.13
N LEU A 209 3.40 4.54 3.70
CA LEU A 209 2.33 5.44 4.14
C LEU A 209 2.42 5.78 5.64
N THR A 210 3.62 5.98 6.17
CA THR A 210 3.78 6.28 7.61
C THR A 210 3.62 7.77 7.89
N ILE A 211 3.00 8.11 9.02
CA ILE A 211 3.08 9.45 9.60
C ILE A 211 3.76 9.36 10.97
N ILE A 212 4.86 10.07 11.16
CA ILE A 212 5.61 10.06 12.42
C ILE A 212 5.02 11.13 13.35
N ASP A 213 4.16 10.68 14.25
CA ASP A 213 3.47 11.55 15.19
C ASP A 213 3.36 10.88 16.56
N LYS A 214 4.14 11.40 17.51
CA LYS A 214 4.19 10.90 18.89
C LYS A 214 2.83 10.94 19.56
N GLU A 215 2.06 12.01 19.36
CA GLU A 215 0.74 12.15 19.95
C GLU A 215 -0.22 11.12 19.35
N CYS A 216 -0.19 10.95 18.02
CA CYS A 216 -1.02 9.95 17.35
C CYS A 216 -0.72 8.53 17.85
N GLY A 217 0.55 8.15 17.92
CA GLY A 217 0.95 6.84 18.42
C GLY A 217 0.53 6.60 19.88
N ILE A 218 0.65 7.62 20.75
CA ILE A 218 0.21 7.53 22.15
C ILE A 218 -1.32 7.41 22.22
N GLN A 219 -2.05 8.27 21.52
CA GLN A 219 -3.51 8.27 21.50
C GLN A 219 -4.06 6.94 20.97
N ARG A 220 -3.51 6.44 19.85
CA ARG A 220 -3.84 5.14 19.27
C ARG A 220 -3.64 3.99 20.26
N SER A 221 -2.54 3.97 21.00
CA SER A 221 -2.27 2.95 22.04
C SER A 221 -3.31 2.96 23.17
N LYS A 222 -3.99 4.09 23.37
CA LYS A 222 -5.07 4.28 24.35
C LYS A 222 -6.47 4.16 23.76
N GLY A 223 -6.59 3.89 22.45
CA GLY A 223 -7.86 3.85 21.73
C GLY A 223 -8.50 5.21 21.46
N ASN A 224 -7.74 6.32 21.54
CA ASN A 224 -8.21 7.65 21.14
C ASN A 224 -7.94 7.88 19.63
N ILE A 225 -8.87 8.54 18.96
CA ILE A 225 -8.88 8.81 17.51
C ILE A 225 -8.82 10.28 17.13
N GLU A 226 -8.80 11.22 18.08
CA GLU A 226 -8.81 12.66 17.78
C GLU A 226 -7.69 13.03 16.81
N ARG A 227 -6.47 12.51 17.04
CA ARG A 227 -5.35 12.74 16.14
C ARG A 227 -5.51 12.08 14.77
N LEU A 228 -6.21 10.94 14.68
CA LEU A 228 -6.52 10.29 13.41
C LEU A 228 -7.56 11.08 12.59
N GLN A 229 -8.48 11.79 13.25
CA GLN A 229 -9.45 12.66 12.56
C GLN A 229 -8.75 13.80 11.82
N VAL A 230 -7.64 14.32 12.36
CA VAL A 230 -6.82 15.35 11.68
C VAL A 230 -6.29 14.82 10.35
N TYR A 231 -5.76 13.60 10.33
CA TYR A 231 -5.25 13.00 9.10
C TYR A 231 -6.36 12.64 8.12
N GLY A 232 -7.50 12.15 8.60
CA GLY A 232 -8.67 11.94 7.74
C GLY A 232 -9.09 13.22 7.00
N LYS A 233 -9.12 14.37 7.70
CA LYS A 233 -9.41 15.67 7.09
C LYS A 233 -8.38 16.09 6.04
N LYS A 234 -7.09 15.86 6.30
CA LYS A 234 -6.03 16.15 5.30
C LYS A 234 -6.27 15.39 4.00
N PHE A 235 -6.58 14.10 4.07
CA PHE A 235 -6.90 13.34 2.85
C PHE A 235 -8.16 13.87 2.15
N GLU A 236 -9.21 14.23 2.89
CA GLU A 236 -10.42 14.85 2.30
C GLU A 236 -10.11 16.15 1.57
N GLU A 237 -9.33 17.02 2.19
CA GLU A 237 -8.93 18.29 1.61
C GLU A 237 -8.05 18.08 0.37
N TYR A 238 -7.09 17.15 0.42
CA TYR A 238 -6.24 16.83 -0.72
C TYR A 238 -7.04 16.36 -1.94
N PHE A 239 -8.04 15.51 -1.70
CA PHE A 239 -8.95 14.95 -2.71
C PHE A 239 -10.25 15.76 -2.90
N SER A 240 -10.35 16.96 -2.31
CA SER A 240 -11.48 17.86 -2.55
C SER A 240 -11.48 18.45 -3.96
N LYS A 241 -10.30 18.49 -4.60
CA LYS A 241 -10.10 18.90 -5.99
C LYS A 241 -10.01 17.65 -6.88
N PRO A 242 -10.57 17.70 -8.10
CA PRO A 242 -10.38 16.64 -9.08
C PRO A 242 -8.89 16.37 -9.35
N ARG A 243 -8.49 15.09 -9.31
CA ARG A 243 -7.12 14.65 -9.60
C ARG A 243 -7.14 13.45 -10.55
N LYS A 244 -6.16 13.38 -11.45
CA LYS A 244 -5.84 12.18 -12.24
C LYS A 244 -4.71 11.45 -11.53
N PHE A 245 -4.90 10.17 -11.22
CA PHE A 245 -3.96 9.39 -10.39
C PHE A 245 -2.55 9.35 -10.99
N GLU A 246 -2.46 9.19 -12.31
CA GLU A 246 -1.20 9.10 -13.05
C GLU A 246 -0.42 10.43 -13.07
N GLU A 247 -1.10 11.54 -12.75
CA GLU A 247 -0.54 12.89 -12.74
C GLU A 247 -0.32 13.42 -11.31
N ILE A 248 -0.54 12.60 -10.28
CA ILE A 248 -0.26 13.01 -8.90
C ILE A 248 1.24 13.24 -8.73
N ASP A 249 1.60 14.44 -8.28
CA ASP A 249 2.92 14.72 -7.72
C ASP A 249 3.02 14.02 -6.35
N TRP A 250 3.70 12.88 -6.33
CA TRP A 250 3.86 12.08 -5.12
C TRP A 250 4.71 12.77 -4.04
N TYR A 251 5.61 13.68 -4.42
CA TYR A 251 6.37 14.48 -3.44
C TYR A 251 5.47 15.50 -2.76
N GLU A 252 4.63 16.21 -3.53
CA GLU A 252 3.61 17.13 -3.01
C GLU A 252 2.64 16.38 -2.09
N PHE A 253 2.12 15.24 -2.55
CA PHE A 253 1.22 14.38 -1.78
C PHE A 253 1.80 13.99 -0.42
N MET A 254 3.07 13.56 -0.39
CA MET A 254 3.75 13.20 0.86
C MET A 254 3.79 14.38 1.82
N LYS A 255 4.27 15.54 1.35
CA LYS A 255 4.44 16.73 2.17
C LYS A 255 3.12 17.30 2.67
N TYR A 256 2.06 17.28 1.85
CA TYR A 256 0.73 17.74 2.26
C TYR A 256 0.15 16.89 3.41
N ASN A 257 0.31 15.57 3.30
CA ASN A 257 -0.29 14.60 4.22
C ASN A 257 0.62 14.20 5.40
N ASP A 258 1.75 14.89 5.60
CA ASP A 258 2.78 14.56 6.60
C ASP A 258 3.29 13.11 6.52
N ILE A 259 3.35 12.54 5.31
CA ILE A 259 3.82 11.18 5.11
C ILE A 259 5.34 11.16 5.12
N HIS A 260 5.90 10.32 5.98
CA HIS A 260 7.33 10.11 6.21
C HIS A 260 7.67 8.62 6.09
N PRO A 261 8.07 8.14 4.90
CA PRO A 261 8.41 6.74 4.68
C PRO A 261 9.52 6.24 5.60
N ILE A 262 9.41 4.97 6.00
CA ILE A 262 10.45 4.24 6.72
C ILE A 262 10.89 3.05 5.88
N ILE A 263 12.17 3.07 5.53
CA ILE A 263 12.88 2.01 4.83
C ILE A 263 13.53 1.12 5.88
N VAL A 264 13.08 -0.12 6.02
CA VAL A 264 13.63 -1.05 7.00
C VAL A 264 14.68 -1.93 6.33
N ILE A 265 15.92 -1.86 6.80
CA ILE A 265 17.02 -2.73 6.38
C ILE A 265 17.31 -3.71 7.51
N TYR A 266 16.97 -4.97 7.27
CA TYR A 266 17.22 -6.04 8.23
C TYR A 266 18.65 -6.60 8.07
N VAL A 267 19.38 -6.71 9.17
CA VAL A 267 20.75 -7.24 9.21
C VAL A 267 20.88 -8.30 10.32
N THR A 268 21.12 -9.55 9.92
CA THR A 268 21.33 -10.70 10.84
C THR A 268 22.81 -10.89 11.16
N ASP A 269 23.13 -11.18 12.42
CA ASP A 269 24.48 -11.55 12.85
C ASP A 269 25.52 -10.42 12.72
N TYR A 270 25.08 -9.16 12.78
CA TYR A 270 25.96 -7.99 12.80
C TYR A 270 26.11 -7.48 14.24
N PRO A 271 27.34 -7.33 14.76
CA PRO A 271 27.53 -6.68 16.06
C PRO A 271 27.08 -5.22 15.96
N GLU A 272 26.50 -4.70 17.06
CA GLU A 272 25.98 -3.33 17.14
C GLU A 272 26.97 -2.27 16.64
N GLU A 273 28.25 -2.40 16.98
CA GLU A 273 29.31 -1.48 16.54
C GLU A 273 29.50 -1.46 15.01
N LYS A 274 29.20 -2.57 14.32
CA LYS A 274 29.22 -2.61 12.85
C LYS A 274 27.99 -1.89 12.28
N VAL A 275 26.81 -2.10 12.87
CA VAL A 275 25.57 -1.40 12.46
C VAL A 275 25.69 0.11 12.67
N LYS A 276 26.21 0.57 13.82
CA LYS A 276 26.50 2.00 14.08
C LYS A 276 27.43 2.61 13.02
N LYS A 277 28.48 1.88 12.61
CA LYS A 277 29.38 2.32 11.55
C LYS A 277 28.67 2.47 10.21
N ILE A 278 27.81 1.52 9.85
CA ILE A 278 27.02 1.57 8.62
C ILE A 278 26.07 2.78 8.65
N VAL A 279 25.27 2.94 9.72
CA VAL A 279 24.35 4.07 9.90
C VAL A 279 25.08 5.40 9.74
N LYS A 280 26.23 5.55 10.40
CA LYS A 280 27.07 6.75 10.29
C LYS A 280 27.60 6.97 8.88
N GLU A 281 28.01 5.92 8.17
CA GLU A 281 28.56 6.01 6.82
C GLU A 281 27.46 6.34 5.78
N ILE A 282 26.22 5.86 5.97
CA ILE A 282 25.11 6.15 5.04
C ILE A 282 24.43 7.50 5.30
N ARG A 283 24.52 8.04 6.52
CA ARG A 283 23.86 9.29 6.96
C ARG A 283 23.99 10.47 5.97
N PRO A 284 25.16 10.76 5.36
CA PRO A 284 25.28 11.90 4.44
C PRO A 284 24.67 11.67 3.05
N TYR A 285 24.20 10.46 2.73
CA TYR A 285 23.75 10.08 1.38
C TYR A 285 22.23 10.00 1.24
N TYR A 286 21.47 10.50 2.21
CA TYR A 286 20.03 10.68 2.06
C TYR A 286 19.50 11.85 2.89
N ASN A 287 18.37 12.39 2.45
CA ASN A 287 17.65 13.44 3.12
C ASN A 287 16.71 12.87 4.19
N HIS A 288 17.11 13.05 5.44
CA HIS A 288 16.36 12.61 6.63
C HIS A 288 15.01 13.31 6.81
N GLU A 289 14.77 14.42 6.11
CA GLU A 289 13.47 15.10 6.11
C GLU A 289 12.46 14.46 5.14
N ASP A 290 12.94 13.62 4.21
CA ASP A 290 12.09 12.98 3.21
C ASP A 290 11.75 11.52 3.57
N PHE A 291 12.67 10.81 4.24
CA PHE A 291 12.44 9.45 4.73
C PHE A 291 13.48 9.04 5.78
N THR A 292 13.22 7.95 6.50
CA THR A 292 14.16 7.35 7.46
C THR A 292 14.61 5.98 6.97
N ILE A 293 15.91 5.69 7.08
CA ILE A 293 16.44 4.33 6.93
C ILE A 293 16.65 3.75 8.33
N LEU A 294 15.88 2.73 8.67
CA LEU A 294 15.90 2.03 9.95
C LEU A 294 16.59 0.67 9.79
N PHE A 295 17.69 0.45 10.50
CA PHE A 295 18.31 -0.86 10.61
C PHE A 295 17.64 -1.67 11.71
N SER A 296 17.23 -2.90 11.40
CA SER A 296 16.71 -3.88 12.35
C SER A 296 17.72 -5.02 12.48
N TYR A 297 18.14 -5.35 13.71
CA TYR A 297 19.15 -6.39 13.95
C TYR A 297 18.96 -7.10 15.27
N TYR A 298 19.40 -8.35 15.34
CA TYR A 298 19.33 -9.17 16.55
C TYR A 298 20.63 -9.13 17.34
N ILE A 299 20.52 -9.00 18.66
CA ILE A 299 21.61 -9.26 19.61
C ILE A 299 21.26 -10.51 20.42
N ASP A 300 22.14 -11.51 20.43
CA ASP A 300 22.05 -12.63 21.36
C ASP A 300 22.55 -12.19 22.74
N ASN A 301 21.67 -12.21 23.73
CA ASN A 301 21.97 -11.82 25.11
C ASN A 301 22.19 -13.04 26.02
N GLY A 302 22.41 -14.23 25.46
CA GLY A 302 22.57 -15.49 26.22
C GLY A 302 21.27 -16.03 26.83
N LYS A 303 20.16 -15.32 26.66
CA LYS A 303 18.79 -15.70 27.07
C LYS A 303 17.81 -15.70 25.87
N GLY A 304 18.34 -15.59 24.66
CA GLY A 304 17.58 -15.41 23.42
C GLY A 304 17.98 -14.13 22.68
N TYR A 305 17.38 -13.95 21.50
CA TYR A 305 17.63 -12.82 20.62
C TYR A 305 16.74 -11.63 20.98
N THR A 306 17.33 -10.44 21.11
CA THR A 306 16.61 -9.17 21.26
C THR A 306 16.76 -8.37 19.98
N ASN A 307 15.62 -7.97 19.39
CA ASN A 307 15.61 -7.02 18.28
C ASN A 307 16.06 -5.64 18.76
N LYS A 308 16.97 -5.04 18.02
CA LYS A 308 17.49 -3.69 18.20
C LYS A 308 17.35 -2.92 16.90
N TYR A 309 17.34 -1.60 17.06
CA TYR A 309 17.09 -0.70 15.96
C TYR A 309 18.00 0.52 16.01
N LEU A 310 18.46 0.97 14.85
CA LEU A 310 19.31 2.15 14.69
C LEU A 310 18.93 2.88 13.40
N TRP A 311 18.93 4.21 13.42
CA TRP A 311 18.57 5.08 12.28
C TRP A 311 19.43 6.35 12.26
#